data_AF-A0A7K0W482-F1
#
_entry.id   AF-A0A7K0W482-F1
#
_cell.length_a   1.000
_cell.length_b   1.000
_cell.length_c   1.000
_cell.angle_alpha   90.00
_cell.angle_beta   90.00
_cell.angle_gamma   90.00
#
_symmetry.space_group_name_H-M   'P 1'
#
loop_
_entity.id
_entity.type
_entity.pdbx_description
1 polymer ?
#
loop_
_entity_poly.entity_id
_entity_poly.type
_entity_poly.pdbx_seq_one_letter_code
_entity_poly.pdbx_strand_id
1 'polypeptide(L)'
;MYLKSITLKGFKSFASSTTLRLEPGITCVVGPNGSGKSNVVDALSWVMGEQGAKSLRGGKMEDVIFAGTSGRAPLGRAEVSVTIDNTDGALPIDYTEVTISRILFRNGTSEYQINGDASRLLDIQELLSDSGIGREMHVIVGQGQLDAILMANPQERRGFIEEAAGVLKHRKRKEKALRKLDSMQANLA
;
A
#
# COMPACT_ATOMS: atom_id res chain seq x y z
N MET A 1 -6.19 -4.31 16.47
CA MET A 1 -5.24 -4.19 15.35
C MET A 1 -4.60 -2.82 15.33
N TYR A 2 -3.28 -2.73 15.22
CA TYR A 2 -2.56 -1.48 14.96
C TYR A 2 -1.22 -1.75 14.27
N LEU A 3 -0.65 -0.72 13.64
CA LEU A 3 0.67 -0.80 13.03
C LEU A 3 1.74 -0.75 14.14
N LYS A 4 2.50 -1.84 14.34
CA LYS A 4 3.57 -1.92 15.38
C LYS A 4 4.89 -1.34 14.91
N SER A 5 5.25 -1.62 13.65
CA SER A 5 6.50 -1.12 13.11
C SER A 5 6.51 -1.03 11.59
N ILE A 6 7.36 -0.15 11.08
CA ILE A 6 7.74 -0.09 9.67
C ILE A 6 9.26 -0.08 9.58
N THR A 7 9.81 -0.95 8.75
CA THR A 7 11.24 -1.02 8.43
C THR A 7 11.45 -0.66 6.97
N LEU A 8 12.32 0.33 6.71
CA LEU A 8 12.66 0.82 5.39
C LEU A 8 14.14 0.56 5.11
N LYS A 9 14.46 -0.07 3.98
CA LYS A 9 15.82 -0.36 3.54
C LYS A 9 15.98 -0.01 2.07
N GLY A 10 16.83 0.97 1.77
CA GLY A 10 17.05 1.44 0.40
C GLY A 10 15.81 2.04 -0.28
N PHE A 11 14.77 2.38 0.48
CA PHE A 11 13.54 2.96 -0.03
C PHE A 11 13.66 4.49 -0.06
N LYS A 12 13.68 5.08 -1.26
CA LYS A 12 13.81 6.52 -1.48
C LYS A 12 14.94 7.11 -0.64
N SER A 13 14.65 8.07 0.25
CA SER A 13 15.64 8.71 1.12
C SER A 13 16.24 7.79 2.20
N PHE A 14 15.67 6.61 2.46
CA PHE A 14 16.11 5.69 3.51
C PHE A 14 17.19 4.74 3.00
N ALA A 15 18.39 5.28 2.78
CA ALA A 15 19.52 4.48 2.29
C ALA A 15 20.01 3.44 3.30
N SER A 16 19.96 3.75 4.60
CA SER A 16 20.22 2.79 5.68
C SER A 16 18.93 2.17 6.19
N SER A 17 19.03 0.93 6.67
CA SER A 17 17.92 0.27 7.38
C SER A 17 17.45 1.14 8.53
N THR A 18 16.19 1.55 8.48
CA THR A 18 15.55 2.40 9.49
C THR A 18 14.27 1.74 9.93
N THR A 19 14.11 1.50 11.23
CA THR A 19 12.91 0.89 11.81
C THR A 19 12.23 1.91 12.69
N LEU A 20 11.00 2.26 12.36
CA LEU A 20 10.12 3.09 13.16
C LEU A 20 9.20 2.17 13.96
N ARG A 21 9.26 2.27 15.28
CA ARG A 21 8.33 1.59 16.18
C ARG A 21 7.18 2.53 16.48
N LEU A 22 5.97 1.99 16.47
CA LEU A 22 4.74 2.73 16.58
C LEU A 22 3.93 2.15 17.74
N GLU A 23 3.32 3.05 18.50
CA GLU A 23 2.50 2.70 19.64
C GLU A 23 1.02 3.01 19.31
N PRO A 24 0.07 2.31 19.96
CA PRO A 24 -1.33 2.68 19.88
C PRO A 24 -1.54 4.16 20.26
N GLY A 25 -2.41 4.85 19.53
CA GLY A 25 -2.67 6.27 19.73
C GLY A 25 -2.16 7.12 18.56
N ILE A 26 -1.50 8.23 18.87
CA ILE A 26 -1.07 9.22 17.87
C ILE A 26 0.45 9.20 17.78
N THR A 27 0.98 8.85 16.60
CA THR A 27 2.40 9.03 16.29
C THR A 27 2.60 10.19 15.33
N CYS A 28 3.49 11.11 15.68
CA CYS A 28 3.84 12.26 14.85
C CYS A 28 5.22 12.09 14.21
N VAL A 29 5.29 12.18 12.87
CA VAL A 29 6.56 12.19 12.13
C VAL A 29 6.90 13.62 11.73
N VAL A 30 7.93 14.19 12.36
CA VAL A 30 8.34 15.60 12.19
C VAL A 30 9.76 15.73 11.62
N GLY A 31 10.09 16.91 11.10
CA GLY A 31 11.41 17.19 10.51
C GLY A 31 11.36 18.24 9.39
N PRO A 32 12.52 18.70 8.89
CA PRO A 32 12.61 19.72 7.84
C PRO A 32 11.96 19.28 6.50
N ASN A 33 11.66 20.25 5.63
CA ASN A 33 11.20 19.94 4.28
C ASN A 33 12.30 19.20 3.51
N GLY A 34 11.92 18.19 2.72
CA GLY A 34 12.87 17.33 2.00
C GLY A 34 13.53 16.25 2.85
N SER A 35 13.29 16.17 4.17
CA SER A 35 13.94 15.17 5.05
C SER A 35 13.39 13.75 4.92
N GLY A 36 12.44 13.49 4.01
CA GLY A 36 11.89 12.16 3.77
C GLY A 36 10.66 11.78 4.59
N LYS A 37 10.04 12.71 5.34
CA LYS A 37 8.82 12.44 6.15
C LYS A 37 7.72 11.76 5.35
N SER A 38 7.33 12.36 4.23
CA SER A 38 6.28 11.82 3.36
C SER A 38 6.68 10.50 2.69
N ASN A 39 7.97 10.16 2.64
CA ASN A 39 8.40 8.85 2.12
C ASN A 39 8.02 7.71 3.07
N VAL A 40 7.75 7.98 4.35
CA VAL A 40 7.17 6.99 5.27
C VAL A 40 5.75 6.62 4.81
N VAL A 41 4.96 7.62 4.43
CA VAL A 41 3.59 7.41 3.92
C VAL A 41 3.63 6.66 2.59
N ASP A 42 4.52 7.05 1.67
CA ASP A 42 4.68 6.33 0.41
C ASP A 42 5.09 4.87 0.63
N ALA A 43 5.95 4.60 1.61
CA ALA A 43 6.40 3.24 1.93
C ALA A 43 5.23 2.38 2.44
N LEU A 44 4.37 2.94 3.28
CA LEU A 44 3.13 2.28 3.74
C LEU A 44 2.22 1.94 2.56
N SER A 45 1.92 2.91 1.70
CA SER A 45 1.09 2.68 0.51
C SER A 45 1.72 1.63 -0.42
N TRP A 46 3.03 1.69 -0.61
CA TRP A 46 3.77 0.80 -1.50
C TRP A 46 3.77 -0.65 -1.03
N VAL A 47 4.01 -0.90 0.26
CA VAL A 47 3.99 -2.26 0.81
C VAL A 47 2.57 -2.83 0.89
N MET A 48 1.56 -1.98 1.08
CA MET A 48 0.14 -2.35 1.04
C MET A 48 -0.39 -2.61 -0.38
N GLY A 49 0.46 -2.53 -1.41
CA GLY A 49 0.15 -2.97 -2.76
C GLY A 49 -0.11 -1.87 -3.79
N GLU A 50 0.29 -0.63 -3.52
CA GLU A 50 0.26 0.43 -4.54
C GLU A 50 1.22 0.12 -5.69
N GLN A 51 0.71 0.12 -6.92
CA GLN A 51 1.46 -0.20 -8.14
C GLN A 51 1.76 1.02 -9.02
N GLY A 52 1.12 2.16 -8.76
CA GLY A 52 1.37 3.39 -9.51
C GLY A 52 2.68 4.05 -9.09
N ALA A 53 3.61 4.25 -10.02
CA ALA A 53 4.78 5.08 -9.74
C ALA A 53 4.38 6.54 -9.40
N LYS A 54 3.36 7.06 -10.10
CA LYS A 54 2.86 8.43 -9.91
C LYS A 54 2.25 8.68 -8.52
N SER A 55 1.46 7.73 -8.00
CA SER A 55 0.89 7.81 -6.65
C SER A 55 1.98 7.80 -5.58
N LEU A 56 3.12 7.15 -5.88
CA LEU A 56 4.33 7.18 -5.08
C LEU A 56 5.25 8.34 -5.45
N ARG A 57 4.80 9.39 -6.14
CA ARG A 57 5.61 10.59 -6.45
C ARG A 57 6.90 10.25 -7.21
N GLY A 58 6.87 9.23 -8.05
CA GLY A 58 7.96 8.80 -8.95
C GLY A 58 7.51 8.75 -10.41
N GLY A 59 8.47 8.69 -11.33
CA GLY A 59 8.22 8.52 -12.76
C GLY A 59 8.14 7.05 -13.17
N LYS A 60 8.96 6.20 -12.55
CA LYS A 60 9.03 4.74 -12.76
C LYS A 60 9.00 4.02 -11.42
N MET A 61 8.71 2.72 -11.42
CA MET A 61 8.64 1.97 -10.17
C MET A 61 10.01 1.85 -9.51
N GLU A 62 11.09 1.79 -10.29
CA GLU A 62 12.48 1.73 -9.81
C GLU A 62 12.90 3.01 -9.06
N ASP A 63 12.18 4.13 -9.21
CA ASP A 63 12.46 5.38 -8.50
C ASP A 63 12.20 5.27 -6.98
N VAL A 64 11.54 4.19 -6.53
CA VAL A 64 11.46 3.88 -5.10
C VAL A 64 12.78 3.37 -4.53
N ILE A 65 13.73 2.96 -5.37
CA ILE A 65 15.07 2.53 -4.96
C ILE A 65 15.96 3.75 -4.74
N PHE A 66 16.69 3.79 -3.63
CA PHE A 66 17.64 4.87 -3.33
C PHE A 66 18.61 5.09 -4.50
N ALA A 67 18.51 6.27 -5.10
CA ALA A 67 19.25 6.66 -6.29
C ALA A 67 20.70 7.11 -6.03
N GLY A 68 21.12 7.16 -4.76
CA GLY A 68 22.43 7.68 -4.38
C GLY A 68 22.40 9.17 -4.03
N THR A 69 23.49 9.63 -3.45
CA THR A 69 23.80 11.03 -3.14
C THR A 69 25.29 11.26 -3.42
N SER A 70 25.79 12.48 -3.30
CA SER A 70 27.23 12.77 -3.42
C SER A 70 28.11 11.95 -2.48
N GLY A 71 27.59 11.59 -1.30
CA GLY A 71 28.31 10.80 -0.29
C GLY A 71 27.95 9.31 -0.24
N ARG A 72 27.03 8.82 -1.07
CA ARG A 72 26.57 7.42 -1.00
C ARG A 72 26.11 6.89 -2.34
N ALA A 73 26.64 5.73 -2.73
CA ALA A 73 26.29 5.06 -3.98
C ALA A 73 24.80 4.65 -4.03
N PRO A 74 24.20 4.58 -5.23
CA PRO A 74 22.88 3.99 -5.42
C PRO A 74 22.81 2.54 -4.93
N LEU A 75 21.65 2.12 -4.43
CA LEU A 75 21.41 0.74 -4.02
C LEU A 75 20.76 -0.08 -5.13
N GLY A 76 20.93 -1.42 -5.07
CA GLY A 76 20.37 -2.36 -6.05
C GLY A 76 18.92 -2.78 -5.78
N ARG A 77 18.40 -2.50 -4.57
CA ARG A 77 17.04 -2.86 -4.17
C ARG A 77 16.47 -1.91 -3.11
N ALA A 78 15.14 -1.86 -3.05
CA ALA A 78 14.38 -1.31 -1.93
C ALA A 78 13.58 -2.43 -1.27
N GLU A 79 13.50 -2.40 0.06
CA GLU A 79 12.71 -3.31 0.87
C GLU A 79 11.95 -2.49 1.91
N VAL A 80 10.65 -2.72 2.01
CA VAL A 80 9.80 -2.17 3.07
C VAL A 80 9.09 -3.34 3.72
N SER A 81 9.12 -3.38 5.05
CA SER A 81 8.39 -4.35 5.87
C SER A 81 7.52 -3.62 6.87
N VAL A 82 6.28 -4.04 7.00
CA VAL A 82 5.28 -3.48 7.91
C VAL A 82 4.77 -4.60 8.81
N THR A 83 4.86 -4.40 10.11
CA THR A 83 4.37 -5.34 11.12
C THR A 83 3.12 -4.79 11.78
N ILE A 84 2.05 -5.58 11.76
CA ILE A 84 0.73 -5.27 12.27
C ILE A 84 0.44 -6.20 13.45
N ASP A 85 -0.05 -5.62 14.55
CA ASP A 85 -0.63 -6.36 15.65
C ASP A 85 -2.01 -6.89 15.23
N ASN A 86 -2.22 -8.20 15.32
CA ASN A 86 -3.44 -8.88 14.91
C ASN A 86 -4.03 -9.72 16.06
N THR A 87 -3.82 -9.32 17.32
CA THR A 87 -4.33 -10.09 18.47
C THR A 87 -5.86 -10.15 18.53
N ASP A 88 -6.55 -9.19 17.89
CA ASP A 88 -8.01 -9.16 17.75
C ASP A 88 -8.54 -9.95 16.55
N GLY A 89 -7.66 -10.59 15.76
CA GLY A 89 -8.04 -11.47 14.66
C GLY A 89 -8.74 -10.78 13.50
N ALA A 90 -8.55 -9.47 13.33
CA ALA A 90 -9.23 -8.71 12.30
C ALA A 90 -8.59 -8.87 10.91
N LEU A 91 -7.32 -9.28 10.81
CA LEU A 91 -6.76 -9.89 9.59
C LEU A 91 -7.13 -11.39 9.59
N PRO A 92 -7.69 -11.91 8.47
CA PRO A 92 -8.13 -13.31 8.37
C PRO A 92 -6.94 -14.26 8.17
N ILE A 93 -6.05 -14.30 9.16
CA ILE A 93 -4.86 -15.16 9.19
C ILE A 93 -4.55 -15.56 10.63
N ASP A 94 -4.15 -16.81 10.85
CA ASP A 94 -3.92 -17.40 12.19
C ASP A 94 -2.56 -16.98 12.79
N TYR A 95 -2.29 -15.68 12.80
CA TYR A 95 -1.14 -15.09 13.48
C TYR A 95 -1.57 -13.87 14.29
N THR A 96 -1.05 -13.77 15.51
CA THR A 96 -1.24 -12.60 16.39
C THR A 96 -0.40 -11.41 15.95
N GLU A 97 0.60 -11.63 15.09
CA GLU A 97 1.44 -10.59 14.51
C GLU A 97 1.69 -10.92 13.03
N VAL A 98 1.44 -9.96 12.15
CA VAL A 98 1.52 -10.14 10.70
C VAL A 98 2.50 -9.13 10.13
N THR A 99 3.56 -9.61 9.49
CA THR A 99 4.55 -8.80 8.78
C THR A 99 4.36 -8.94 7.28
N ILE A 100 4.03 -7.84 6.61
CA ILE A 100 3.93 -7.76 5.16
C ILE A 100 5.20 -7.09 4.65
N SER A 101 5.88 -7.72 3.68
CA SER A 101 7.10 -7.18 3.09
C SER A 101 7.00 -7.11 1.58
N ARG A 102 7.59 -6.07 1.01
CA ARG A 102 7.76 -5.89 -0.43
C ARG A 102 9.21 -5.53 -0.72
N ILE A 103 9.81 -6.26 -1.67
CA ILE A 103 11.17 -6.03 -2.16
C ILE A 103 11.08 -5.72 -3.65
N LEU A 104 11.79 -4.69 -4.10
CA LEU A 104 11.94 -4.38 -5.52
C LEU A 104 13.42 -4.28 -5.87
N PHE A 105 13.80 -5.00 -6.91
CA PHE A 105 15.14 -5.00 -7.48
C PHE A 105 15.19 -4.08 -8.72
N ARG A 106 16.39 -3.59 -9.05
CA ARG A 106 16.61 -2.73 -10.23
C ARG A 106 16.25 -3.36 -11.57
N ASN A 107 16.19 -4.69 -11.63
CA ASN A 107 15.74 -5.41 -12.82
C ASN A 107 14.21 -5.39 -13.00
N GLY A 108 13.47 -4.72 -12.11
CA GLY A 108 12.01 -4.63 -12.12
C GLY A 108 11.30 -5.76 -11.37
N THR A 109 12.02 -6.78 -10.92
CA THR A 109 11.44 -7.89 -10.16
C THR A 109 10.95 -7.39 -8.80
N SER A 110 9.68 -7.67 -8.50
CA SER A 110 9.07 -7.44 -7.18
C SER A 110 8.83 -8.77 -6.48
N GLU A 111 9.26 -8.86 -5.22
CA GLU A 111 8.95 -9.98 -4.33
C GLU A 111 8.04 -9.48 -3.21
N TYR A 112 7.12 -10.34 -2.81
CA TYR A 112 6.14 -10.08 -1.76
C TYR A 112 6.22 -11.20 -0.73
N GLN A 113 6.09 -10.84 0.55
CA GLN A 113 6.13 -11.81 1.63
C GLN A 113 5.09 -11.49 2.70
N ILE A 114 4.54 -12.54 3.30
CA ILE A 114 3.72 -12.47 4.52
C ILE A 114 4.42 -13.35 5.54
N ASN A 115 4.82 -12.78 6.68
CA ASN A 115 5.59 -13.44 7.73
C ASN A 115 6.89 -14.11 7.24
N GLY A 116 7.49 -13.58 6.16
CA GLY A 116 8.70 -14.11 5.53
C GLY A 116 8.45 -15.16 4.45
N ASP A 117 7.24 -15.73 4.38
CA ASP A 117 6.85 -16.66 3.33
C ASP A 117 6.53 -15.91 2.04
N ALA A 118 7.01 -16.45 0.91
CA ALA A 118 6.77 -15.86 -0.40
C ALA A 118 5.26 -15.87 -0.74
N SER A 119 4.75 -14.72 -1.17
CA SER A 119 3.36 -14.52 -1.54
C SER A 119 3.24 -13.74 -2.85
N ARG A 120 2.02 -13.63 -3.39
CA ARG A 120 1.73 -12.76 -4.53
C ARG A 120 1.16 -11.45 -4.02
N LEU A 121 1.27 -10.40 -4.84
CA LEU A 121 0.58 -9.14 -4.57
C LEU A 121 -0.93 -9.33 -4.35
N LEU A 122 -1.55 -10.25 -5.10
CA LEU A 122 -2.97 -10.56 -4.96
C LEU A 122 -3.30 -11.06 -3.54
N ASP A 123 -2.44 -11.92 -2.97
CA ASP A 123 -2.66 -12.48 -1.64
C ASP A 123 -2.59 -11.37 -0.56
N ILE A 124 -1.65 -10.43 -0.71
CA ILE A 124 -1.59 -9.23 0.16
C ILE A 124 -2.86 -8.38 0.00
N GLN A 125 -3.30 -8.12 -1.24
CA GLN A 125 -4.48 -7.31 -1.50
C GLN A 125 -5.77 -7.93 -0.95
N GLU A 126 -5.92 -9.25 -1.04
CA GLU A 126 -7.07 -9.98 -0.49
C GLU A 126 -7.07 -9.94 1.05
N LEU A 127 -5.93 -10.24 1.69
CA LEU A 127 -5.77 -10.16 3.15
C LEU A 127 -6.14 -8.78 3.71
N LEU A 128 -5.69 -7.73 3.01
CA LEU A 128 -5.92 -6.33 3.35
C LEU A 128 -7.36 -5.88 3.06
N SER A 129 -7.95 -6.33 1.95
CA SER A 129 -9.34 -6.02 1.62
C SER A 129 -10.34 -6.62 2.61
N ASP A 130 -10.11 -7.84 3.08
CA ASP A 130 -11.04 -8.53 3.97
C ASP A 130 -11.02 -7.97 5.40
N SER A 131 -9.90 -7.38 5.82
CA SER A 131 -9.75 -6.67 7.09
C SER A 131 -10.22 -5.20 7.05
N GLY A 132 -10.63 -4.70 5.89
CA GLY A 132 -11.01 -3.30 5.71
C GLY A 132 -9.81 -2.33 5.68
N ILE A 133 -8.59 -2.83 5.54
CA ILE A 133 -7.36 -2.04 5.40
C ILE A 133 -6.87 -2.21 3.96
N GLY A 134 -7.48 -1.51 3.00
CA GLY A 134 -7.13 -1.68 1.58
C GLY A 134 -6.92 -0.35 0.86
N ARG A 135 -6.58 -0.45 -0.43
CA ARG A 135 -6.38 0.68 -1.36
C ARG A 135 -7.58 1.65 -1.45
N GLU A 136 -8.74 1.18 -1.01
CA GLU A 136 -10.05 1.82 -1.11
C GLU A 136 -10.66 2.08 0.28
N MET A 137 -9.83 2.17 1.31
CA MET A 137 -10.25 2.64 2.62
C MET A 137 -9.26 3.75 2.96
N HIS A 138 -9.76 4.93 3.29
CA HIS A 138 -9.01 6.17 3.57
C HIS A 138 -8.04 6.09 4.78
N VAL A 139 -7.39 4.95 5.00
CA VAL A 139 -6.37 4.68 6.01
C VAL A 139 -5.12 5.51 5.75
N ILE A 140 -4.83 5.81 4.47
CA ILE A 140 -3.72 6.68 4.09
C ILE A 140 -4.29 7.91 3.37
N VAL A 141 -4.24 9.05 4.04
CA VAL A 141 -4.60 10.35 3.46
C VAL A 141 -3.34 11.09 3.05
N GLY A 142 -3.06 11.10 1.74
CA GLY A 142 -1.92 11.76 1.13
C GLY A 142 -2.14 13.25 0.87
N GLN A 143 -1.05 13.94 0.50
CA GLN A 143 -1.12 15.33 0.08
C GLN A 143 -1.97 15.48 -1.20
N GLY A 144 -2.88 16.45 -1.21
CA GLY A 144 -3.77 16.73 -2.36
C GLY A 144 -5.05 15.88 -2.42
N GLN A 145 -5.19 14.84 -1.60
CA GLN A 145 -6.45 14.08 -1.53
C GLN A 145 -7.61 14.93 -0.97
N LEU A 146 -7.31 15.83 -0.02
CA LEU A 146 -8.31 16.78 0.49
C LEU A 146 -8.83 17.69 -0.63
N ASP A 147 -7.93 18.25 -1.45
CA ASP A 147 -8.29 19.10 -2.58
C ASP A 147 -9.12 18.33 -3.61
N ALA A 148 -8.78 17.07 -3.86
CA ALA A 148 -9.54 16.20 -4.76
C ALA A 148 -10.98 15.99 -4.28
N ILE A 149 -11.19 15.77 -2.97
CA ILE A 149 -12.53 15.62 -2.38
C ILE A 149 -13.32 16.93 -2.50
N LEU A 150 -12.68 18.07 -2.25
CA LEU A 150 -13.31 19.40 -2.32
C LEU A 150 -13.72 19.76 -3.75
N MET A 151 -12.90 19.42 -4.74
CA MET A 151 -13.15 19.69 -6.17
C MET A 151 -13.97 18.59 -6.87
N ALA A 152 -14.30 17.50 -6.17
CA ALA A 152 -14.96 16.33 -6.75
C ALA A 152 -16.33 16.68 -7.35
N ASN A 153 -16.57 16.19 -8.57
CA ASN A 153 -17.89 16.23 -9.19
C ASN A 153 -18.87 15.25 -8.48
N PRO A 154 -20.19 15.32 -8.73
CA PRO A 154 -21.17 14.48 -8.04
C PRO A 154 -20.90 12.97 -8.18
N GLN A 155 -20.39 12.52 -9.33
CA GLN A 155 -20.06 11.12 -9.59
C GLN A 155 -18.85 10.66 -8.78
N GLU A 156 -17.78 11.48 -8.75
CA GLU A 156 -16.58 11.23 -7.94
C GLU A 156 -16.89 11.25 -6.44
N ARG A 157 -17.67 12.23 -6.00
CA ARG A 157 -18.11 12.34 -4.60
C ARG A 157 -18.94 11.14 -4.17
N ARG A 158 -19.84 10.66 -5.03
CA ARG A 158 -20.57 9.41 -4.80
C ARG A 158 -19.60 8.23 -4.66
N GLY A 159 -18.54 8.17 -5.46
CA GLY A 159 -17.48 7.18 -5.34
C GLY A 159 -16.89 7.14 -3.93
N PHE A 160 -16.46 8.28 -3.38
CA PHE A 160 -15.93 8.36 -2.02
C PHE A 160 -16.93 7.91 -0.95
N ILE A 161 -18.22 8.23 -1.12
CA ILE A 161 -19.27 7.80 -0.19
C ILE A 161 -19.51 6.28 -0.28
N GLU A 162 -19.58 5.73 -1.49
CA GLU A 162 -19.72 4.28 -1.71
C GLU A 162 -18.53 3.49 -1.17
N GLU A 163 -17.34 4.06 -1.29
CA GLU A 163 -16.10 3.56 -0.73
C GLU A 163 -16.17 3.51 0.81
N ALA A 164 -16.49 4.64 1.45
CA ALA A 164 -16.67 4.73 2.91
C ALA A 164 -17.79 3.82 3.44
N ALA A 165 -18.84 3.59 2.64
CA ALA A 165 -19.93 2.67 2.98
C ALA A 165 -19.57 1.18 2.81
N GLY A 166 -18.38 0.86 2.28
CA GLY A 166 -17.91 -0.51 2.09
C GLY A 166 -18.69 -1.30 1.03
N VAL A 167 -19.47 -0.64 0.17
CA VAL A 167 -20.29 -1.31 -0.86
C VAL A 167 -19.49 -1.69 -2.10
N LEU A 168 -18.27 -1.16 -2.23
CA LEU A 168 -17.44 -1.30 -3.43
C LEU A 168 -17.02 -2.75 -3.69
N LYS A 169 -16.77 -3.55 -2.64
CA LYS A 169 -16.50 -5.00 -2.76
C LYS A 169 -17.67 -5.75 -3.40
N HIS A 170 -18.90 -5.41 -3.02
CA HIS A 170 -20.11 -6.02 -3.55
C HIS A 170 -20.35 -5.61 -5.00
N ARG A 171 -20.10 -4.34 -5.31
CA ARG A 171 -20.18 -3.82 -6.68
C ARG A 171 -19.18 -4.50 -7.61
N LYS A 172 -17.91 -4.63 -7.23
CA LYS A 172 -16.89 -5.36 -8.01
C LYS A 172 -17.27 -6.82 -8.24
N ARG A 173 -17.78 -7.51 -7.21
CA ARG A 173 -18.27 -8.89 -7.36
C ARG A 173 -19.42 -8.98 -8.36
N LYS A 174 -20.37 -8.04 -8.32
CA LYS A 174 -21.48 -7.94 -9.29
C LYS A 174 -20.97 -7.69 -10.71
N GLU A 175 -20.08 -6.73 -10.92
CA GLU A 175 -19.51 -6.41 -12.23
C GLU A 175 -18.73 -7.60 -12.82
N LYS A 176 -17.97 -8.33 -12.00
CA LYS A 176 -17.29 -9.56 -12.41
C LYS A 176 -18.26 -10.66 -12.83
N ALA A 177 -19.36 -10.83 -12.09
CA ALA A 177 -20.41 -11.81 -12.44
C ALA A 177 -21.11 -11.45 -13.75
N LEU A 178 -21.45 -10.17 -13.96
CA LEU A 178 -22.06 -9.70 -15.20
C LEU A 178 -21.14 -9.90 -16.41
N ARG A 179 -19.87 -9.48 -16.31
CA ARG A 179 -18.88 -9.73 -17.37
C ARG A 179 -18.74 -11.20 -17.73
N LYS A 180 -18.81 -12.09 -16.72
CA LYS A 180 -18.76 -13.53 -16.95
C LYS A 180 -20.00 -14.01 -17.72
N LEU A 181 -21.19 -13.54 -17.36
CA LEU A 181 -22.43 -13.86 -18.08
C LEU A 181 -22.36 -13.38 -19.55
N ASP A 182 -21.95 -12.14 -19.77
CA ASP A 182 -21.81 -11.57 -21.13
C ASP A 182 -20.84 -12.39 -21.97
N SER A 183 -19.69 -12.78 -21.39
CA SER A 183 -18.71 -13.63 -22.09
C SER A 183 -19.26 -15.02 -22.44
N MET A 184 -20.12 -15.60 -21.58
CA MET A 184 -20.73 -16.89 -21.83
C MET A 184 -21.82 -16.82 -22.88
N GLN A 185 -22.60 -15.74 -22.92
CA GLN A 185 -23.57 -15.49 -23.99
C GLN A 185 -22.88 -15.30 -25.34
N ALA A 186 -21.78 -14.56 -25.39
CA ALA A 186 -21.00 -14.36 -26.61
C ALA A 186 -20.41 -15.68 -27.15
N ASN A 187 -20.06 -16.63 -26.28
CA ASN A 187 -19.57 -17.95 -26.69
C ASN A 187 -20.67 -18.90 -27.19
N LEU A 188 -21.94 -18.60 -26.91
CA LEU A 188 -23.09 -19.42 -27.32
C LEU A 188 -23.66 -19.00 -28.69
N ALA A 189 -23.33 -17.80 -29.15
CA ALA A 189 -23.74 -17.23 -30.44
C ALA A 189 -22.74 -17.56 -31.54
#